data_AF-A0A502XZR6-F1
#
_entry.id   AF-A0A502XZR6-F1
#
_cell.length_a   1.000
_cell.length_b   1.000
_cell.length_c   1.000
_cell.angle_alpha   90.00
_cell.angle_beta   90.00
_cell.angle_gamma   90.00
#
_symmetry.space_group_name_H-M   'P 1'
#
loop_
_entity.id
_entity.type
_entity.pdbx_description
1 polymer ?
#
loop_
_entity_poly.entity_id
_entity_poly.type
_entity_poly.pdbx_seq_one_letter_code
_entity_poly.pdbx_strand_id
1 'polypeptide(L)'
;MASAGEDADLTARLAREHGDVRAVFQALRRGGGTMAHFSHADFGGTSQWSSGMTMVGDMFNDSLKAKLNAIAGELSRHLRAPPQDRADDRAVSYRSGATRHAGSWWLQELGDPSSDGSQTGLRYAVFP
;
A
#
# COMPACT_ATOMS: atom_id res chain seq x y z
N MET A 1 -12.88 -10.20 2.71
CA MET A 1 -13.90 -9.65 1.80
C MET A 1 -14.30 -8.20 2.13
N ALA A 2 -14.13 -7.70 3.37
CA ALA A 2 -14.44 -6.30 3.72
C ALA A 2 -13.56 -5.25 2.99
N SER A 3 -12.26 -5.54 2.78
CA SER A 3 -11.31 -4.59 2.19
C SER A 3 -11.58 -4.21 0.73
N ALA A 4 -12.35 -5.02 -0.02
CA ALA A 4 -12.64 -4.71 -1.42
C ALA A 4 -13.77 -3.69 -1.60
N GLY A 5 -14.70 -3.62 -0.64
CA GLY A 5 -15.79 -2.64 -0.67
C GLY A 5 -15.32 -1.25 -0.22
N GLU A 6 -14.48 -1.21 0.80
CA GLU A 6 -13.93 0.03 1.36
C GLU A 6 -12.96 0.71 0.40
N ASP A 7 -12.13 -0.07 -0.28
CA ASP A 7 -11.23 0.41 -1.33
C ASP A 7 -11.97 0.95 -2.56
N ALA A 8 -13.10 0.32 -2.93
CA ALA A 8 -13.97 0.80 -4.00
C ALA A 8 -14.68 2.10 -3.63
N ASP A 9 -15.14 2.26 -2.38
CA ASP A 9 -15.74 3.50 -1.88
C ASP A 9 -14.72 4.65 -1.86
N LEU A 10 -13.52 4.39 -1.35
CA LEU A 10 -12.44 5.38 -1.26
C LEU A 10 -12.00 5.84 -2.66
N THR A 11 -11.85 4.90 -3.59
CA THR A 11 -11.58 5.20 -5.01
C THR A 11 -12.72 5.99 -5.64
N ALA A 12 -13.99 5.62 -5.39
CA ALA A 12 -15.15 6.32 -5.94
C ALA A 12 -15.29 7.75 -5.42
N ARG A 13 -14.96 7.98 -4.14
CA ARG A 13 -14.94 9.30 -3.52
C ARG A 13 -13.84 10.18 -4.15
N LEU A 14 -12.62 9.66 -4.25
CA LEU A 14 -11.51 10.37 -4.89
C LEU A 14 -11.79 10.66 -6.37
N ALA A 15 -12.50 9.76 -7.06
CA ALA A 15 -12.89 9.97 -8.46
C ALA A 15 -13.85 11.16 -8.63
N ARG A 16 -14.76 11.37 -7.68
CA ARG A 16 -15.70 12.50 -7.70
C ARG A 16 -15.02 13.84 -7.43
N GLU A 17 -13.99 13.83 -6.60
CA GLU A 17 -13.28 15.05 -6.18
C GLU A 17 -12.16 15.45 -7.15
N HIS A 18 -11.52 14.47 -7.80
CA HIS A 18 -10.30 14.69 -8.58
C HIS A 18 -10.35 14.17 -10.02
N GLY A 19 -11.43 13.50 -10.45
CA GLY A 19 -11.58 13.00 -11.83
C GLY A 19 -11.18 11.53 -11.99
N ASP A 20 -10.52 11.16 -13.09
CA ASP A 20 -10.21 9.75 -13.37
C ASP A 20 -9.02 9.24 -12.54
N VAL A 21 -9.30 8.81 -11.31
CA VAL A 21 -8.32 8.18 -10.40
C VAL A 21 -8.17 6.67 -10.66
N ARG A 22 -8.91 6.14 -11.63
CA ARG A 22 -8.96 4.71 -11.94
C ARG A 22 -7.61 4.23 -12.48
N ALA A 23 -6.92 5.06 -13.26
CA ALA A 23 -5.55 4.83 -13.69
C ALA A 23 -4.56 4.78 -12.51
N VAL A 24 -4.66 5.73 -11.56
CA VAL A 24 -3.83 5.79 -10.34
C VAL A 24 -4.00 4.53 -9.51
N PHE A 25 -5.26 4.16 -9.26
CA PHE A 25 -5.63 3.00 -8.47
C PHE A 25 -5.12 1.69 -9.08
N GLN A 26 -5.33 1.51 -10.39
CA GLN A 26 -4.85 0.31 -11.08
C GLN A 26 -3.31 0.24 -11.06
N ALA A 27 -2.62 1.37 -11.20
CA ALA A 27 -1.18 1.43 -11.11
C ALA A 27 -0.64 1.13 -9.71
N LEU A 28 -1.28 1.64 -8.66
CA LEU A 28 -0.95 1.33 -7.26
C LEU A 28 -1.13 -0.16 -6.95
N ARG A 29 -2.20 -0.77 -7.46
CA ARG A 29 -2.42 -2.22 -7.31
C ARG A 29 -1.31 -3.04 -7.96
N ARG A 30 -0.82 -2.62 -9.13
CA ARG A 30 0.32 -3.28 -9.80
C ARG A 30 1.64 -3.09 -9.03
N GLY A 31 1.82 -1.93 -8.39
CA GLY A 31 3.01 -1.62 -7.58
C GLY A 31 2.91 -1.95 -6.09
N GLY A 32 1.91 -2.74 -5.68
CA GLY A 32 1.74 -3.18 -4.30
C GLY A 32 1.56 -2.05 -3.29
N GLY A 33 0.98 -0.92 -3.70
CA GLY A 33 0.78 0.26 -2.86
C GLY A 33 2.06 1.04 -2.54
N THR A 34 3.16 0.79 -3.25
CA THR A 34 4.45 1.47 -3.01
C THR A 34 4.86 2.40 -4.16
N MET A 35 4.34 2.12 -5.35
CA MET A 35 4.62 2.85 -6.57
C MET A 35 3.40 2.77 -7.49
N ALA A 36 3.16 3.84 -8.24
CA ALA A 36 2.16 3.92 -9.29
C ALA A 36 2.82 4.51 -10.53
N HIS A 37 2.67 3.87 -11.68
CA HIS A 37 3.07 4.45 -12.96
C HIS A 37 1.93 4.23 -13.96
N PHE A 38 1.42 5.31 -14.52
CA PHE A 38 0.33 5.29 -15.50
C PHE A 38 0.45 6.49 -16.44
N SER A 39 -0.17 6.39 -17.61
CA SER A 39 -0.28 7.53 -18.54
C SER A 39 -1.75 7.88 -18.73
N HIS A 40 -2.13 9.12 -18.43
CA HIS A 40 -3.51 9.59 -18.52
C HIS A 40 -3.56 11.04 -19.02
N ALA A 41 -4.49 11.35 -19.92
CA ALA A 41 -4.62 12.68 -20.53
C ALA A 41 -4.90 13.77 -19.47
N ASP A 42 -5.73 13.45 -18.49
CA ASP A 42 -6.08 14.34 -17.37
C ASP A 42 -4.88 14.68 -16.47
N PHE A 43 -3.85 13.81 -16.45
CA PHE A 43 -2.62 14.03 -15.68
C PHE A 43 -1.46 14.55 -16.54
N GLY A 44 -1.75 15.09 -17.73
CA GLY A 44 -0.74 15.63 -18.64
C GLY A 44 0.10 14.55 -19.33
N GLY A 45 -0.39 13.31 -19.39
CA GLY A 45 0.32 12.19 -19.99
C GLY A 45 0.93 11.26 -18.94
N THR A 46 2.22 10.96 -19.07
CA THR A 46 2.91 9.96 -18.24
C THR A 46 3.15 10.48 -16.83
N SER A 47 2.60 9.78 -15.84
CA SER A 47 2.69 10.12 -14.42
C SER A 47 3.22 8.95 -13.61
N GLN A 48 4.17 9.25 -12.73
CA GLN A 48 4.76 8.30 -11.81
C GLN A 48 4.63 8.84 -10.39
N TRP A 49 4.17 8.01 -9.48
CA TRP A 49 4.12 8.29 -8.06
C TRP A 49 4.86 7.20 -7.30
N SER A 50 5.61 7.62 -6.28
CA SER A 50 6.28 6.76 -5.31
C SER A 50 6.31 7.48 -3.96
N SER A 51 6.56 6.75 -2.87
CA SER A 51 6.70 7.34 -1.54
C SER A 51 7.97 8.21 -1.46
N GLY A 52 7.87 9.46 -1.90
CA GLY A 52 8.96 10.44 -1.89
C GLY A 52 9.20 11.13 -3.23
N MET A 53 8.67 10.61 -4.35
CA MET A 53 8.84 11.23 -5.67
C MET A 53 7.54 11.12 -6.48
N THR A 54 6.99 12.28 -6.86
CA THR A 54 5.82 12.40 -7.72
C THR A 54 6.19 13.17 -8.98
N MET A 55 6.00 12.53 -10.12
CA MET A 55 6.20 13.08 -11.46
C MET A 55 4.85 13.01 -12.19
N VAL A 56 4.42 14.14 -12.74
CA VAL A 56 3.26 14.18 -13.64
C VAL A 56 3.75 14.68 -14.99
N GLY A 57 3.02 14.32 -16.06
CA GLY A 57 3.45 14.65 -17.42
C GLY A 57 3.49 16.16 -17.67
N ASP A 58 2.67 16.92 -16.95
CA ASP A 58 2.75 18.38 -16.91
C ASP A 58 3.70 18.87 -15.81
N MET A 59 4.99 18.95 -16.12
CA MET A 59 6.06 19.24 -15.15
C MET A 59 5.88 20.58 -14.40
N PHE A 60 5.09 21.52 -14.94
CA PHE A 60 4.84 22.84 -14.37
C PHE A 60 3.58 22.90 -13.48
N ASN A 61 2.77 21.85 -13.47
CA ASN A 61 1.55 21.80 -12.68
C ASN A 61 1.81 21.23 -11.28
N ASP A 62 2.40 22.04 -10.41
CA ASP A 62 2.63 21.66 -9.00
C ASP A 62 1.33 21.35 -8.25
N SER A 63 0.21 21.97 -8.66
CA SER A 63 -1.11 21.66 -8.10
C SER A 63 -1.53 20.22 -8.42
N LEU A 64 -1.27 19.74 -9.64
CA LEU A 64 -1.56 18.37 -10.07
C LEU A 64 -0.64 17.36 -9.36
N LYS A 65 0.64 17.70 -9.19
CA LYS A 65 1.60 16.88 -8.41
C LYS A 65 1.14 16.73 -6.96
N ALA A 66 0.74 17.83 -6.32
CA ALA A 66 0.25 17.81 -4.94
C ALA A 66 -1.02 16.96 -4.81
N LYS A 67 -1.97 17.10 -5.75
CA LYS A 67 -3.19 16.28 -5.82
C LYS A 67 -2.86 14.79 -5.99
N LEU A 68 -2.04 14.43 -6.98
CA LEU A 68 -1.64 13.05 -7.22
C LEU A 68 -0.96 12.46 -5.98
N ASN A 69 -0.08 13.24 -5.33
CA ASN A 69 0.59 12.81 -4.12
C ASN A 69 -0.36 12.59 -2.93
N ALA A 70 -1.39 13.43 -2.78
CA ALA A 70 -2.41 13.26 -1.75
C ALA A 70 -3.25 11.99 -2.01
N ILE A 71 -3.76 11.83 -3.23
CA ILE A 71 -4.58 10.69 -3.67
C ILE A 71 -3.80 9.37 -3.50
N ALA A 72 -2.61 9.31 -4.09
CA ALA A 72 -1.79 8.10 -4.07
C ALA A 72 -1.19 7.83 -2.68
N GLY A 73 -0.92 8.88 -1.89
CA GLY A 73 -0.55 8.76 -0.48
C GLY A 73 -1.66 8.17 0.38
N GLU A 74 -2.91 8.56 0.16
CA GLU A 74 -4.05 8.02 0.89
C GLU A 74 -4.36 6.57 0.49
N LEU A 75 -4.41 6.30 -0.82
CA LEU A 75 -4.58 4.94 -1.34
C LEU A 75 -3.44 4.01 -0.92
N SER A 76 -2.19 4.45 -0.98
CA SER A 76 -1.05 3.64 -0.53
C SER A 76 -1.09 3.34 0.96
N ARG A 77 -1.51 4.30 1.81
CA ARG A 77 -1.71 4.04 3.23
C ARG A 77 -2.82 3.03 3.46
N HIS A 78 -3.91 3.10 2.71
CA HIS A 78 -5.02 2.15 2.81
C HIS A 78 -4.63 0.75 2.30
N LEU A 79 -3.92 0.66 1.17
CA LEU A 79 -3.41 -0.59 0.60
C LEU A 79 -2.29 -1.23 1.43
N ARG A 80 -1.47 -0.40 2.09
CA ARG A 80 -0.37 -0.84 2.96
C ARG A 80 -0.84 -1.09 4.39
N ALA A 81 -2.01 -0.58 4.79
CA ALA A 81 -2.61 -0.93 6.06
C ALA A 81 -2.84 -2.46 6.04
N PRO A 82 -2.13 -3.23 6.89
CA PRO A 82 -2.50 -4.62 7.08
C PRO A 82 -3.96 -4.65 7.56
N PRO A 83 -4.72 -5.72 7.27
CA PRO A 83 -6.03 -5.89 7.91
C PRO A 83 -5.82 -5.67 9.41
N GLN A 84 -6.61 -4.75 9.98
CA GLN A 84 -6.53 -4.36 11.38
C GLN A 84 -6.74 -5.58 12.27
N ASP A 85 -5.66 -6.29 12.58
CA ASP A 85 -5.57 -7.06 13.80
C ASP A 85 -5.17 -6.07 14.89
N ARG A 86 -6.12 -5.83 15.79
CA ARG A 86 -5.89 -5.10 17.03
C ARG A 86 -4.85 -5.87 17.84
N ALA A 87 -3.63 -5.34 17.92
CA ALA A 87 -2.72 -5.50 19.05
C ALA A 87 -1.65 -4.42 18.88
N ASP A 88 -1.85 -3.25 19.46
CA ASP A 88 -1.39 -2.94 20.82
C ASP A 88 0.15 -2.87 20.91
N ASP A 89 0.56 -1.69 21.34
CA ASP A 89 1.84 -1.25 21.82
C ASP A 89 3.11 -1.27 20.96
N ARG A 90 3.66 -0.06 20.87
CA ARG A 90 5.01 0.24 20.40
C ARG A 90 6.02 -0.37 21.35
N ALA A 91 6.60 -1.51 21.00
CA ALA A 91 7.88 -1.92 21.56
C ALA A 91 8.81 -2.35 20.43
N VAL A 92 9.76 -1.48 20.11
CA VAL A 92 10.98 -1.88 19.44
C VAL A 92 11.70 -2.81 20.43
N SER A 93 11.65 -4.11 20.20
CA SER A 93 12.36 -5.09 21.04
C SER A 93 13.08 -6.10 20.17
N TYR A 94 14.40 -5.94 20.14
CA TYR A 94 15.32 -7.03 19.88
C TYR A 94 15.16 -8.02 21.05
N ARG A 95 14.91 -9.30 20.77
CA ARG A 95 14.61 -10.39 21.73
C ARG A 95 13.16 -10.55 22.20
N SER A 96 12.61 -11.67 21.71
CA SER A 96 11.97 -12.76 22.46
C SER A 96 10.66 -12.47 23.18
N GLY A 97 9.59 -13.15 22.78
CA GLY A 97 8.41 -13.29 23.61
C GLY A 97 7.24 -13.88 22.86
N ALA A 98 7.06 -15.19 23.00
CA ALA A 98 5.96 -15.98 22.48
C ALA A 98 4.58 -15.31 22.66
N THR A 99 3.71 -15.52 21.66
CA THR A 99 2.28 -15.90 21.73
C THR A 99 1.48 -15.27 20.58
N ARG A 100 1.52 -15.87 19.37
CA ARG A 100 0.49 -15.65 18.33
C ARG A 100 0.13 -16.94 17.56
N HIS A 101 0.06 -18.08 18.26
CA HIS A 101 -0.28 -19.39 17.67
C HIS A 101 -1.78 -19.58 17.34
N ALA A 102 -2.40 -18.60 16.67
CA ALA A 102 -3.75 -18.76 16.12
C ALA A 102 -3.92 -17.87 14.88
N GLY A 103 -3.32 -18.27 13.76
CA GLY A 103 -3.51 -17.58 12.47
C GLY A 103 -2.28 -17.41 11.59
N SER A 104 -1.14 -17.99 11.96
CA SER A 104 0.09 -17.95 11.15
C SER A 104 -0.12 -18.58 9.77
N TRP A 105 0.36 -17.91 8.72
CA TRP A 105 0.26 -18.38 7.32
C TRP A 105 1.23 -19.51 6.99
N TRP A 106 2.17 -19.80 7.89
CA TRP A 106 3.10 -20.92 7.80
C TRP A 106 2.57 -22.14 8.55
N LEU A 107 3.05 -23.32 8.16
CA LEU A 107 2.72 -24.58 8.80
C LEU A 107 3.20 -24.57 10.25
N GLN A 108 2.30 -24.95 11.17
CA GLN A 108 2.59 -24.96 12.61
C GLN A 108 3.68 -25.98 13.00
N GLU A 109 3.96 -26.95 12.13
CA GLU A 109 5.00 -27.96 12.36
C GLU A 109 6.43 -27.40 12.31
N LEU A 110 6.63 -26.22 11.70
CA LEU A 110 7.94 -25.57 11.65
C LEU A 110 8.28 -24.78 12.94
N GLY A 111 7.31 -24.59 13.84
CA GLY A 111 7.50 -23.86 15.10
C GLY A 111 7.61 -22.34 14.93
N ASP A 112 8.40 -21.70 15.78
CA ASP A 112 8.61 -20.25 15.79
C ASP A 112 9.73 -19.83 14.81
N PRO A 113 9.48 -18.91 13.86
CA PRO A 113 10.52 -18.41 12.98
C PRO A 113 11.55 -17.55 13.73
N SER A 114 12.81 -17.65 13.33
CA SER A 114 13.91 -16.81 13.80
C SER A 114 13.91 -15.41 13.14
N SER A 115 13.28 -15.29 11.98
CA SER A 115 13.01 -14.03 11.30
C SER A 115 11.84 -14.17 10.35
N ASP A 116 10.87 -13.27 10.43
CA ASP A 116 9.80 -13.13 9.44
C ASP A 116 9.81 -11.73 8.82
N GLY A 117 9.29 -11.63 7.61
CA GLY A 117 9.22 -10.35 6.90
C GLY A 117 8.46 -10.44 5.58
N SER A 118 8.28 -9.29 4.94
CA SER A 118 7.62 -9.20 3.64
C SER A 118 8.32 -8.18 2.74
N GLN A 119 8.67 -8.59 1.53
CA GLN A 119 9.27 -7.73 0.50
C GLN A 119 8.55 -7.92 -0.84
N THR A 120 8.11 -6.83 -1.46
CA THR A 120 7.50 -6.85 -2.80
C THR A 120 6.31 -7.82 -2.92
N GLY A 121 5.50 -7.93 -1.86
CA GLY A 121 4.35 -8.85 -1.81
C GLY A 121 4.69 -10.32 -1.52
N LEU A 122 5.97 -10.67 -1.40
CA LEU A 122 6.43 -11.99 -0.98
C LEU A 122 6.64 -11.99 0.54
N ARG A 123 5.95 -12.90 1.23
CA ARG A 123 6.14 -13.14 2.67
C ARG A 123 7.16 -14.25 2.86
N TYR A 124 8.10 -14.04 3.78
CA TYR A 124 9.10 -15.05 4.12
C TYR A 124 9.15 -15.24 5.65
N ALA A 125 9.44 -16.47 6.04
CA ALA A 125 9.71 -16.88 7.41
C ALA A 125 10.94 -17.78 7.37
N VAL A 126 11.93 -17.48 8.20
CA VAL A 126 13.19 -18.22 8.32
C VAL A 126 13.13 -19.00 9.62
N PHE A 127 13.40 -20.30 9.54
CA PHE A 127 13.44 -21.21 10.68
C PHE A 127 14.89 -21.69 10.87
N PRO A 128 15.39 -21.79 12.12
CA PRO A 128 16.71 -22.33 12.41
C PRO A 128 16.79 -23.85 12.20
#